data_AF-A0A842WK89-F1
#
_entry.id   AF-A0A842WK89-F1
#
_cell.length_a   1.000
_cell.length_b   1.000
_cell.length_c   1.000
_cell.angle_alpha   90.00
_cell.angle_beta   90.00
_cell.angle_gamma   90.00
#
_symmetry.space_group_name_H-M   'P 1'
#
loop_
_entity.id
_entity.type
_entity.pdbx_description
1 polymer ?
#
loop_
_entity_poly.entity_id
_entity_poly.type
_entity_poly.pdbx_seq_one_letter_code
_entity_poly.pdbx_strand_id
1 'polypeptide(L)'
;MKSQIIKQKKGCYLRLPEEFRNFGEVELFQLRGGYYLLSAPLEGKAPAAAQAKKKPEPEAALLEKLESVPLNKRSPSRLNKILKNEERKLLEKMLKEGKVSYIHNKKFKEGIYVVERKKRVERDSDEMANRLFANGYIILGENKEAQKLSERLLKQKGSILGVRGFDGKYYVVTSNYFTKVAKAVSGMGDELSPEEVAEKQGLSIDGCKAVLKLLAEKGEYAEKKGGIYVRA
;
A
#
# COMPACT_ATOMS: atom_id res chain seq x y z
N MET A 1 0.37 35.99 1.79
CA MET A 1 1.49 35.98 2.75
C MET A 1 2.58 36.92 2.25
N LYS A 2 3.00 37.92 3.04
CA LYS A 2 4.11 38.81 2.69
C LYS A 2 5.28 38.51 3.63
N SER A 3 6.28 37.77 3.15
CA SER A 3 7.56 37.70 3.83
C SER A 3 8.41 38.91 3.45
N GLN A 4 9.25 39.38 4.37
CA GLN A 4 10.16 40.52 4.13
C GLN A 4 11.58 40.10 4.46
N ILE A 5 12.53 40.43 3.58
CA ILE A 5 13.96 40.25 3.86
C ILE A 5 14.47 41.54 4.51
N ILE A 6 14.96 41.44 5.74
CA ILE A 6 15.54 42.54 6.50
C ILE A 6 17.06 42.45 6.37
N LYS A 7 17.68 43.45 5.75
CA LYS A 7 19.15 43.56 5.68
C LYS A 7 19.67 44.34 6.90
N GLN A 8 20.60 43.75 7.63
CA GLN A 8 21.34 44.42 8.71
C GLN A 8 22.83 44.38 8.42
N LYS A 9 23.63 45.18 9.15
CA LYS A 9 25.09 45.26 8.98
C LYS A 9 25.82 43.90 9.06
N LYS A 10 25.20 42.89 9.70
CA LYS A 10 25.77 41.55 9.91
C LYS A 10 25.11 40.43 9.09
N GLY A 11 24.14 40.73 8.22
CA GLY A 11 23.49 39.69 7.40
C GLY A 11 22.09 40.02 6.90
N CYS A 12 21.46 39.04 6.25
CA CYS A 12 20.07 39.09 5.79
C CYS A 12 19.20 38.17 6.65
N TYR A 13 18.06 38.67 7.11
CA TYR A 13 17.10 37.93 7.92
C TYR A 13 15.76 37.83 7.18
N LEU A 14 15.08 36.70 7.28
CA LEU A 14 13.73 36.53 6.74
C LEU A 14 12.72 36.74 7.87
N ARG A 15 11.87 37.75 7.75
CA ARG A 15 10.72 37.93 8.64
C ARG A 15 9.63 36.94 8.23
N LEU A 16 9.33 36.00 9.13
CA LEU A 16 8.28 35.01 8.92
C LEU A 16 6.88 35.65 9.04
N PRO A 17 5.87 35.15 8.29
CA PRO A 17 4.47 35.54 8.45
C PRO A 17 3.92 35.23 9.87
N GLU A 18 2.87 35.93 10.30
CA GLU A 18 2.31 35.77 11.67
C GLU A 18 1.73 34.38 11.92
N GLU A 19 1.31 33.68 10.87
CA GLU A 19 0.85 32.29 10.91
C GLU A 19 1.93 31.36 11.48
N PHE A 20 3.21 31.75 11.38
CA PHE A 20 4.32 30.97 11.91
C PHE A 20 4.71 31.30 13.35
N ARG A 21 4.04 32.28 13.99
CA ARG A 21 4.39 32.78 15.32
C ARG A 21 4.32 31.71 16.41
N ASN A 22 3.49 30.69 16.21
CA ASN A 22 3.26 29.62 17.19
C ASN A 22 4.15 28.39 17.00
N PHE A 23 4.92 28.29 15.90
CA PHE A 23 5.85 27.18 15.72
C PHE A 23 7.20 27.50 16.36
N GLY A 24 7.69 26.62 17.22
CA GLY A 24 9.03 26.75 17.83
C GLY A 24 10.16 26.57 16.82
N GLU A 25 9.91 25.82 15.75
CA GLU A 25 10.86 25.54 14.67
C GLU A 25 10.12 25.58 13.33
N VAL A 26 10.83 25.92 12.25
CA VAL A 26 10.32 25.90 10.88
C VAL A 26 11.33 25.21 9.97
N GLU A 27 10.84 24.42 9.02
CA GLU A 27 11.68 23.71 8.06
C GLU A 27 11.84 24.51 6.77
N LEU A 28 13.06 24.57 6.24
CA LEU A 28 13.38 25.26 5.00
C LEU A 28 13.97 24.27 3.98
N PHE A 29 13.26 24.04 2.88
CA PHE A 29 13.69 23.15 1.81
C PHE A 29 14.12 23.95 0.59
N GLN A 30 15.34 23.71 0.11
CA GLN A 30 15.81 24.32 -1.14
C GLN A 30 15.15 23.64 -2.34
N LEU A 31 14.54 24.45 -3.22
CA LEU A 31 13.96 24.01 -4.48
C LEU A 31 14.87 24.40 -5.66
N ARG A 32 14.55 23.89 -6.85
CA ARG A 32 15.26 24.27 -8.08
C ARG A 32 14.98 25.74 -8.42
N GLY A 33 15.97 26.41 -9.01
CA GLY A 33 15.84 27.81 -9.45
C GLY A 33 16.01 28.84 -8.33
N GLY A 34 16.61 28.47 -7.20
CA GLY A 34 16.86 29.41 -6.09
C GLY A 34 15.64 29.71 -5.21
N TYR A 35 14.55 28.96 -5.40
CA TYR A 35 13.37 29.03 -4.55
C TYR A 35 13.57 28.20 -3.27
N TYR A 36 12.83 28.55 -2.22
CA TYR A 36 12.79 27.81 -0.96
C TYR A 36 11.35 27.58 -0.53
N LEU A 37 11.04 26.38 -0.03
CA LEU A 37 9.78 26.05 0.62
C LEU A 37 9.96 26.18 2.13
N LEU A 38 9.16 27.03 2.75
CA LEU A 38 9.04 27.11 4.20
C LEU A 38 7.83 26.27 4.63
N SER A 39 8.05 25.27 5.49
CA SER A 39 6.97 24.44 6.04
C SER A 39 6.93 24.58 7.55
N ALA A 40 5.72 24.68 8.09
CA ALA A 40 5.51 24.40 9.50
C ALA A 40 5.77 22.91 9.72
N PRO A 41 6.43 22.51 10.82
CA PRO A 41 6.46 21.11 11.20
C PRO A 41 5.01 20.67 11.34
N LEU A 42 4.64 19.58 10.66
CA LEU A 42 3.30 19.03 10.77
C LEU A 42 3.04 18.74 12.25
N GLU A 43 2.11 19.47 12.89
CA GLU A 43 1.65 19.21 14.27
C GLU A 43 0.89 17.87 14.41
N GLY A 44 1.07 16.95 13.46
CA GLY A 44 0.90 15.55 13.73
C GLY A 44 2.16 15.09 14.42
N LYS A 45 2.08 14.77 15.72
CA LYS A 45 2.93 13.78 16.39
C LYS A 45 3.65 12.92 15.33
N ALA A 46 4.90 13.23 14.99
CA ALA A 46 5.81 12.15 14.73
C ALA A 46 5.87 11.48 16.10
N PRO A 47 5.30 10.27 16.30
CA PRO A 47 5.57 9.60 17.53
C PRO A 47 7.09 9.46 17.57
N ALA A 48 7.73 10.25 18.43
CA ALA A 48 8.93 9.86 19.14
C ALA A 48 8.59 8.71 20.12
N ALA A 49 7.71 7.79 19.72
CA ALA A 49 8.04 6.41 19.93
C ALA A 49 9.34 6.22 19.17
N ALA A 50 10.43 6.07 19.92
CA ALA A 50 11.26 4.94 19.64
C ALA A 50 10.32 3.74 19.40
N GLN A 51 9.85 3.57 18.17
CA GLN A 51 9.61 2.24 17.65
C GLN A 51 10.98 1.63 17.83
N ALA A 52 11.17 0.95 18.96
CA ALA A 52 12.28 0.05 19.16
C ALA A 52 12.27 -0.73 17.87
N LYS A 53 13.20 -0.41 16.95
CA LYS A 53 13.27 -1.00 15.63
C LYS A 53 13.26 -2.48 15.94
N LYS A 54 12.10 -3.10 15.75
CA LYS A 54 11.88 -4.49 16.12
C LYS A 54 13.00 -5.18 15.38
N LYS A 55 14.00 -5.71 16.11
CA LYS A 55 15.26 -6.14 15.51
C LYS A 55 14.87 -6.91 14.26
N PRO A 56 15.29 -6.46 13.06
CA PRO A 56 14.78 -7.04 11.83
C PRO A 56 14.93 -8.53 11.95
N GLU A 57 13.84 -9.24 11.67
CA GLU A 57 13.80 -10.69 11.80
C GLU A 57 15.06 -11.25 11.13
N PRO A 58 15.82 -12.14 11.79
CA PRO A 58 17.16 -12.51 11.33
C PRO A 58 17.18 -13.01 9.88
N GLU A 59 16.07 -13.59 9.41
CA GLU A 59 15.85 -13.97 8.01
C GLU A 59 15.80 -12.76 7.07
N ALA A 60 15.08 -11.70 7.41
CA ALA A 60 15.00 -10.48 6.61
C ALA A 60 16.36 -9.78 6.50
N ALA A 61 17.12 -9.73 7.60
CA ALA A 61 18.46 -9.16 7.61
C ALA A 61 19.44 -9.94 6.72
N LEU A 62 19.36 -11.28 6.74
CA LEU A 62 20.17 -12.13 5.86
C LEU A 62 19.80 -11.94 4.39
N LEU A 63 18.51 -11.84 4.06
CA LEU A 63 18.06 -11.60 2.69
C LEU A 63 18.56 -10.26 2.15
N GLU A 64 18.41 -9.18 2.93
CA GLU A 64 18.91 -7.86 2.57
C GLU A 64 20.42 -7.87 2.35
N LYS A 65 21.16 -8.57 3.23
CA LYS A 65 22.60 -8.77 3.10
C LYS A 65 22.96 -9.53 1.83
N LEU A 66 22.27 -10.63 1.51
CA LEU A 66 22.47 -11.36 0.26
C LEU A 66 22.15 -10.50 -0.96
N GLU A 67 21.10 -9.68 -0.90
CA GLU A 67 20.71 -8.79 -2.00
C GLU A 67 21.74 -7.70 -2.27
N SER A 68 22.35 -7.15 -1.23
CA SER A 68 23.44 -6.15 -1.36
C SER A 68 24.71 -6.71 -2.01
N VAL A 69 24.95 -8.02 -1.92
CA VAL A 69 26.08 -8.67 -2.60
C VAL A 69 25.72 -8.86 -4.08
N PRO A 70 26.55 -8.40 -5.04
CA PRO A 70 26.30 -8.64 -6.47
C PRO A 70 26.20 -10.13 -6.80
N LEU A 71 25.32 -10.50 -7.74
CA LEU A 71 24.98 -11.90 -8.03
C LEU A 71 26.20 -12.79 -8.34
N ASN A 72 27.18 -12.27 -9.09
CA ASN A 72 28.42 -12.96 -9.45
C ASN A 72 29.39 -13.18 -8.26
N LYS A 73 29.11 -12.56 -7.10
CA LYS A 73 29.88 -12.74 -5.87
C LYS A 73 29.16 -13.62 -4.84
N ARG A 74 27.98 -14.16 -5.15
CA ARG A 74 27.18 -15.01 -4.25
C ARG A 74 27.55 -16.51 -4.36
N SER A 75 28.81 -16.83 -4.64
CA SER A 75 29.28 -18.23 -4.61
C SER A 75 29.47 -18.72 -3.16
N PRO A 76 29.39 -20.03 -2.89
CA PRO A 76 29.61 -20.58 -1.56
C PRO A 76 30.95 -20.15 -0.94
N SER A 77 32.02 -20.15 -1.74
CA SER A 77 33.37 -19.78 -1.31
C SER A 77 33.45 -18.34 -0.79
N ARG A 78 32.72 -17.41 -1.41
CA ARG A 78 32.69 -15.99 -1.05
C ARG A 78 31.72 -15.71 0.09
N LEU A 79 30.51 -16.29 0.05
CA LEU A 79 29.55 -16.09 1.12
C LEU A 79 30.02 -16.67 2.45
N ASN A 80 30.74 -17.81 2.45
CA ASN A 80 31.31 -18.36 3.68
C ASN A 80 32.31 -17.42 4.38
N LYS A 81 32.92 -16.47 3.63
CA LYS A 81 33.80 -15.42 4.17
C LYS A 81 33.03 -14.20 4.69
N ILE A 82 31.84 -13.93 4.15
CA ILE A 82 31.02 -12.75 4.47
C ILE A 82 29.99 -13.06 5.58
N LEU A 83 29.49 -14.28 5.62
CA LEU A 83 28.44 -14.73 6.52
C LEU A 83 29.00 -15.38 7.79
N LYS A 84 28.44 -14.99 8.93
CA LYS A 84 28.70 -15.62 10.23
C LYS A 84 28.16 -17.05 10.25
N ASN A 85 28.63 -17.87 11.20
CA ASN A 85 28.17 -19.27 11.33
C ASN A 85 26.65 -19.40 11.51
N GLU A 86 26.03 -18.48 12.25
CA GLU A 86 24.58 -18.45 12.46
C GLU A 86 23.83 -18.12 11.15
N GLU A 87 24.32 -17.11 10.41
CA GLU A 87 23.77 -16.72 9.11
C GLU A 87 23.87 -17.86 8.08
N ARG A 88 24.93 -18.68 8.15
CA ARG A 88 25.10 -19.86 7.29
C ARG A 88 24.08 -20.95 7.58
N LYS A 89 23.85 -21.27 8.86
CA LYS A 89 22.78 -22.20 9.27
C LYS A 89 21.40 -21.69 8.83
N LEU A 90 21.18 -20.38 8.93
CA LEU A 90 19.95 -19.75 8.48
C LEU A 90 19.80 -19.84 6.95
N LEU A 91 20.86 -19.60 6.18
CA LEU A 91 20.87 -19.77 4.73
C LEU A 91 20.50 -21.21 4.31
N GLU A 92 21.02 -22.22 5.00
CA GLU A 92 20.67 -23.62 4.78
C GLU A 92 19.18 -23.90 5.06
N LYS A 93 18.62 -23.31 6.12
CA LYS A 93 17.18 -23.38 6.40
C LYS A 93 16.37 -22.73 5.26
N MET A 94 16.78 -21.55 4.79
CA MET A 94 16.09 -20.83 3.71
C MET A 94 16.15 -21.55 2.36
N LEU A 95 17.22 -22.32 2.09
CA LEU A 95 17.31 -23.21 0.93
C LEU A 95 16.27 -24.34 1.02
N LYS A 96 16.09 -24.94 2.20
CA LYS A 96 15.07 -25.99 2.41
C LYS A 96 13.65 -25.45 2.28
N GLU A 97 13.42 -24.21 2.72
CA GLU A 97 12.13 -23.53 2.59
C GLU A 97 11.84 -22.99 1.18
N GLY A 98 12.82 -23.04 0.26
CA GLY A 98 12.69 -22.48 -1.09
C GLY A 98 12.68 -20.95 -1.16
N LYS A 99 13.10 -20.25 -0.10
CA LYS A 99 13.25 -18.78 -0.11
C LYS A 99 14.53 -18.33 -0.82
N VAL A 100 15.53 -19.21 -0.87
CA VAL A 100 16.76 -19.05 -1.62
C VAL A 100 16.94 -20.31 -2.47
N SER A 101 17.39 -20.14 -3.70
CA SER A 101 17.70 -21.23 -4.63
C SER A 101 19.18 -21.24 -4.95
N TYR A 102 19.75 -22.43 -5.09
CA TYR A 102 21.15 -22.61 -5.49
C TYR A 102 21.20 -23.02 -6.96
N ILE A 103 21.83 -22.19 -7.80
CA ILE A 103 21.92 -22.42 -9.24
C ILE A 103 23.35 -22.74 -9.61
N HIS A 104 23.57 -23.88 -10.25
CA HIS A 104 24.86 -24.31 -10.78
C HIS A 104 24.76 -24.52 -12.30
N ASN A 105 25.62 -23.84 -13.07
CA ASN A 105 25.63 -23.93 -14.54
C ASN A 105 27.01 -23.59 -15.10
N LYS A 106 27.20 -23.70 -16.43
CA LYS A 106 28.49 -23.43 -17.10
C LYS A 106 29.05 -22.02 -16.81
N LYS A 107 28.18 -21.02 -16.59
CA LYS A 107 28.57 -19.63 -16.27
C LYS A 107 29.02 -19.49 -14.82
N PHE A 108 28.49 -20.31 -13.91
CA PHE A 108 28.77 -20.30 -12.48
C PHE A 108 29.28 -21.68 -12.03
N LYS A 109 30.56 -21.97 -12.30
CA LYS A 109 31.20 -23.26 -11.96
C LYS A 109 31.18 -23.60 -10.47
N GLU A 110 31.12 -22.62 -9.58
CA GLU A 110 30.98 -22.86 -8.13
C GLU A 110 29.52 -22.84 -7.65
N GLY A 111 28.57 -22.63 -8.58
CA GLY A 111 27.20 -22.27 -8.26
C GLY A 111 27.05 -20.91 -7.58
N ILE A 112 25.82 -20.41 -7.54
CA ILE A 112 25.47 -19.15 -6.87
C ILE A 112 24.15 -19.29 -6.12
N TYR A 113 24.04 -18.57 -5.00
CA TYR A 113 22.77 -18.42 -4.30
C TYR A 113 21.96 -17.28 -4.90
N VAL A 114 20.72 -17.60 -5.27
CA VAL A 114 19.75 -16.67 -5.83
C VAL A 114 18.63 -16.54 -4.81
N VAL A 115 18.45 -15.34 -4.26
CA VAL A 115 17.29 -15.05 -3.43
C VAL A 115 16.07 -15.15 -4.33
N GLU A 116 15.17 -16.08 -4.01
CA GLU A 116 13.88 -16.12 -4.68
C GLU A 116 13.09 -14.91 -4.21
N ARG A 117 13.15 -13.86 -5.02
CA ARG A 117 12.05 -12.91 -5.02
C ARG A 117 10.87 -13.71 -5.52
N LYS A 118 10.10 -14.35 -4.62
CA LYS A 118 8.67 -14.60 -4.86
C LYS A 118 8.21 -13.35 -5.56
N LYS A 119 7.91 -13.46 -6.86
CA LYS A 119 7.81 -12.32 -7.78
C LYS A 119 7.00 -11.30 -7.02
N ARG A 120 7.53 -10.11 -6.73
CA ARG A 120 6.86 -9.11 -5.86
C ARG A 120 5.36 -8.99 -6.19
N VAL A 121 5.08 -9.12 -7.50
CA VAL A 121 3.76 -9.31 -8.13
C VAL A 121 2.83 -10.32 -7.44
N GLU A 122 3.27 -11.54 -7.13
CA GLU A 122 2.45 -12.58 -6.50
C GLU A 122 2.09 -12.22 -5.06
N ARG A 123 3.06 -11.71 -4.29
CA ARG A 123 2.82 -11.25 -2.92
C ARG A 123 1.80 -10.12 -2.87
N ASP A 124 1.93 -9.13 -3.75
CA ASP A 124 0.95 -8.04 -3.85
C ASP A 124 -0.46 -8.60 -4.16
N SER A 125 -0.56 -9.58 -5.05
CA SER A 125 -1.85 -10.18 -5.43
C SER A 125 -2.49 -11.03 -4.33
N ASP A 126 -1.69 -11.78 -3.57
CA ASP A 126 -2.16 -12.55 -2.42
C ASP A 126 -2.64 -11.62 -1.29
N GLU A 127 -1.91 -10.54 -1.04
CA GLU A 127 -2.30 -9.54 -0.04
C GLU A 127 -3.62 -8.86 -0.40
N MET A 128 -3.80 -8.46 -1.67
CA MET A 128 -5.06 -7.90 -2.16
C MET A 128 -6.21 -8.90 -2.03
N ALA A 129 -5.99 -10.17 -2.41
CA ALA A 129 -7.00 -11.21 -2.26
C ALA A 129 -7.37 -11.41 -0.79
N ASN A 130 -6.39 -11.49 0.11
CA ASN A 130 -6.62 -11.63 1.54
C ASN A 130 -7.43 -10.46 2.10
N ARG A 131 -7.13 -9.22 1.69
CA ARG A 131 -7.91 -8.03 2.07
C ARG A 131 -9.35 -8.11 1.57
N LEU A 132 -9.56 -8.53 0.32
CA LEU A 132 -10.90 -8.74 -0.23
C LEU A 132 -11.70 -9.76 0.58
N PHE A 133 -11.13 -10.92 0.92
CA PHE A 133 -11.85 -11.95 1.69
C PHE A 133 -12.05 -11.58 3.16
N ALA A 134 -11.09 -10.88 3.78
CA ALA A 134 -11.19 -10.44 5.16
C ALA A 134 -12.29 -9.38 5.33
N ASN A 135 -12.35 -8.41 4.41
CA ASN A 135 -13.29 -7.29 4.51
C ASN A 135 -14.61 -7.55 3.76
N GLY A 136 -14.63 -8.51 2.84
CA GLY A 136 -15.73 -8.75 1.91
C GLY A 136 -15.73 -7.85 0.68
N TYR A 137 -14.85 -6.84 0.62
CA TYR A 137 -14.73 -5.88 -0.48
C TYR A 137 -13.29 -5.35 -0.63
N ILE A 138 -12.97 -4.81 -1.80
CA ILE A 138 -11.77 -4.01 -2.07
C ILE A 138 -12.04 -2.99 -3.18
N ILE A 139 -11.48 -1.80 -3.06
CA ILE A 139 -11.49 -0.76 -4.10
C ILE A 139 -10.07 -0.57 -4.59
N LEU A 140 -9.86 -0.71 -5.90
CA LEU A 140 -8.55 -0.57 -6.54
C LEU A 140 -8.53 0.67 -7.43
N GLY A 141 -7.46 1.46 -7.32
CA GLY A 141 -7.30 2.70 -8.09
C GLY A 141 -6.69 2.49 -9.47
N GLU A 142 -5.89 1.43 -9.64
CA GLU A 142 -5.14 1.18 -10.86
C GLU A 142 -5.64 -0.05 -11.62
N ASN A 143 -5.70 0.05 -12.95
CA ASN A 143 -6.03 -1.08 -13.83
C ASN A 143 -5.07 -2.27 -13.61
N LYS A 144 -3.78 -1.99 -13.41
CA LYS A 144 -2.76 -3.02 -13.20
C LYS A 144 -3.00 -3.84 -11.93
N GLU A 145 -3.45 -3.21 -10.85
CA GLU A 145 -3.81 -3.90 -9.61
C GLU A 145 -5.05 -4.78 -9.81
N ALA A 146 -6.07 -4.24 -10.48
CA ALA A 146 -7.30 -4.96 -10.78
C ALA A 146 -7.05 -6.19 -11.66
N GLN A 147 -6.18 -6.07 -12.68
CA GLN A 147 -5.78 -7.20 -13.52
C GLN A 147 -5.06 -8.27 -12.71
N LYS A 148 -4.06 -7.91 -11.88
CA LYS A 148 -3.36 -8.87 -11.01
C LYS A 148 -4.31 -9.58 -10.06
N LEU A 149 -5.23 -8.84 -9.44
CA LEU A 149 -6.22 -9.43 -8.54
C LEU A 149 -7.14 -10.37 -9.32
N SER A 150 -7.63 -9.98 -10.50
CA SER A 150 -8.46 -10.82 -11.35
C SER A 150 -7.76 -12.14 -11.72
N GLU A 151 -6.52 -12.08 -12.21
CA GLU A 151 -5.71 -13.26 -12.54
C GLU A 151 -5.52 -14.19 -11.33
N ARG A 152 -5.32 -13.60 -10.15
CA ARG A 152 -5.19 -14.35 -8.89
C ARG A 152 -6.49 -15.02 -8.46
N LEU A 153 -7.62 -14.36 -8.69
CA LEU A 153 -8.95 -14.84 -8.34
C LEU A 153 -9.50 -15.87 -9.34
N LEU A 154 -9.02 -15.90 -10.60
CA LEU A 154 -9.39 -16.94 -11.58
C LEU A 154 -9.20 -18.37 -11.06
N LYS A 155 -8.22 -18.57 -10.17
CA LYS A 155 -7.93 -19.88 -9.55
C LYS A 155 -8.88 -20.23 -8.41
N GLN A 156 -9.62 -19.26 -7.88
CA GLN A 156 -10.56 -19.47 -6.78
C GLN A 156 -11.97 -19.59 -7.34
N LYS A 157 -12.59 -20.74 -7.11
CA LYS A 157 -14.02 -20.94 -7.36
C LYS A 157 -14.80 -20.20 -6.29
N GLY A 158 -15.18 -18.95 -6.58
CA GLY A 158 -15.98 -18.11 -5.70
C GLY A 158 -16.77 -17.09 -6.50
N SER A 159 -17.96 -16.77 -6.02
CA SER A 159 -18.81 -15.73 -6.60
C SER A 159 -18.28 -14.37 -6.14
N ILE A 160 -17.45 -13.77 -6.98
CA ILE A 160 -16.89 -12.43 -6.80
C ILE A 160 -17.52 -11.56 -7.88
N LEU A 161 -17.99 -10.38 -7.48
CA LEU A 161 -18.58 -9.39 -8.37
C LEU A 161 -17.62 -8.21 -8.47
N GLY A 162 -17.44 -7.70 -9.68
CA GLY A 162 -16.54 -6.59 -9.94
C GLY A 162 -17.09 -5.65 -11.00
N VAL A 163 -16.99 -4.34 -10.78
CA VAL A 163 -17.33 -3.31 -11.77
C VAL A 163 -16.26 -2.24 -11.82
N ARG A 164 -16.04 -1.67 -13.00
CA ARG A 164 -15.21 -0.47 -13.17
C ARG A 164 -16.12 0.76 -13.15
N GLY A 165 -15.96 1.62 -12.15
CA GLY A 165 -16.71 2.86 -12.06
C GLY A 165 -16.25 3.92 -13.07
N PHE A 166 -17.10 4.91 -13.32
CA PHE A 166 -16.78 6.09 -14.15
C PHE A 166 -15.62 6.93 -13.59
N ASP A 167 -15.32 6.80 -12.30
CA ASP A 167 -14.16 7.40 -11.64
C ASP A 167 -12.84 6.67 -11.93
N GLY A 168 -12.88 5.63 -12.77
CA GLY A 168 -11.72 4.84 -13.15
C GLY A 168 -11.30 3.79 -12.12
N LYS A 169 -11.99 3.71 -10.97
CA LYS A 169 -11.71 2.73 -9.91
C LYS A 169 -12.41 1.41 -10.18
N TYR A 170 -11.88 0.34 -9.59
CA TYR A 170 -12.44 -1.01 -9.65
C TYR A 170 -13.02 -1.38 -8.30
N TYR A 171 -14.31 -1.67 -8.27
CA TYR A 171 -15.06 -2.04 -7.08
C TYR A 171 -15.27 -3.54 -7.12
N VAL A 172 -14.65 -4.28 -6.20
CA VAL A 172 -14.71 -5.74 -6.15
C VAL A 172 -15.28 -6.16 -4.79
N VAL A 173 -16.29 -7.03 -4.81
CA VAL A 173 -16.95 -7.55 -3.60
C VAL A 173 -17.18 -9.04 -3.72
N THR A 174 -17.11 -9.72 -2.58
CA THR A 174 -17.57 -11.10 -2.46
C THR A 174 -19.10 -11.16 -2.51
N SER A 175 -19.69 -12.21 -3.07
CA SER A 175 -21.15 -12.32 -3.14
C SER A 175 -21.82 -12.35 -1.77
N ASN A 176 -21.20 -12.95 -0.75
CA ASN A 176 -21.73 -12.95 0.60
C ASN A 176 -21.87 -11.51 1.15
N TYR A 177 -20.83 -10.70 0.94
CA TYR A 177 -20.85 -9.30 1.33
C TYR A 177 -21.88 -8.52 0.52
N PHE A 178 -21.91 -8.71 -0.81
CA PHE A 178 -22.90 -8.09 -1.69
C PHE A 178 -24.34 -8.37 -1.24
N THR A 179 -24.70 -9.64 -1.03
CA THR A 179 -26.07 -10.02 -0.61
C THR A 179 -26.43 -9.41 0.75
N LYS A 180 -25.50 -9.40 1.71
CA LYS A 180 -25.71 -8.79 3.02
C LYS A 180 -26.03 -7.30 2.89
N VAL A 181 -25.20 -6.54 2.17
CA VAL A 181 -25.36 -5.09 2.04
C VAL A 181 -26.52 -4.72 1.11
N ALA A 182 -26.73 -5.44 0.01
CA ALA A 182 -27.85 -5.21 -0.90
C ALA A 182 -29.20 -5.41 -0.19
N LYS A 183 -29.33 -6.44 0.65
CA LYS A 183 -30.53 -6.63 1.49
C LYS A 183 -30.74 -5.46 2.44
N ALA A 184 -29.68 -4.97 3.08
CA ALA A 184 -29.77 -3.81 3.97
C ALA A 184 -30.23 -2.55 3.22
N VAL A 185 -29.66 -2.29 2.04
CA VAL A 185 -30.00 -1.15 1.17
C VAL A 185 -31.43 -1.23 0.65
N SER A 186 -31.94 -2.42 0.29
CA SER A 186 -33.31 -2.60 -0.23
C SER A 186 -34.44 -2.20 0.73
N GLY A 187 -34.15 -2.16 2.04
CA GLY A 187 -35.08 -1.73 3.08
C GLY A 187 -34.94 -0.25 3.47
N MET A 188 -34.06 0.49 2.80
CA MET A 188 -33.86 1.92 3.02
C MET A 188 -34.68 2.73 2.00
N GLY A 189 -34.83 4.03 2.23
CA GLY A 189 -35.64 4.91 1.38
C GLY A 189 -35.14 5.04 -0.05
N ASP A 190 -35.84 5.86 -0.85
CA ASP A 190 -35.58 5.98 -2.29
C ASP A 190 -34.25 6.68 -2.61
N GLU A 191 -33.73 7.51 -1.71
CA GLU A 191 -32.43 8.19 -1.86
C GLU A 191 -31.48 7.80 -0.73
N LEU A 192 -30.26 7.41 -1.08
CA LEU A 192 -29.27 6.84 -0.16
C LEU A 192 -27.86 7.31 -0.48
N SER A 193 -27.12 7.72 0.54
CA SER A 193 -25.67 7.89 0.49
C SER A 193 -24.94 6.69 1.09
N PRO A 194 -23.70 6.38 0.64
CA PRO A 194 -22.87 5.36 1.28
C PRO A 194 -22.69 5.56 2.78
N GLU A 195 -22.59 6.81 3.24
CA GLU A 195 -22.45 7.23 4.63
C GLU A 195 -23.68 6.84 5.47
N GLU A 196 -24.89 7.14 4.98
CA GLU A 196 -26.13 6.78 5.68
C GLU A 196 -26.32 5.26 5.79
N VAL A 197 -25.96 4.52 4.73
CA VAL A 197 -25.99 3.05 4.75
C VAL A 197 -25.00 2.52 5.77
N ALA A 198 -23.78 3.06 5.78
CA ALA A 198 -22.72 2.67 6.70
C ALA A 198 -23.10 2.92 8.17
N GLU A 199 -23.62 4.11 8.48
CA GLU A 199 -24.04 4.50 9.83
C GLU A 199 -25.20 3.63 10.33
N LYS A 200 -26.28 3.49 9.54
CA LYS A 200 -27.47 2.74 9.96
C LYS A 200 -27.21 1.24 10.12
N GLN A 201 -26.26 0.68 9.38
CA GLN A 201 -26.00 -0.76 9.34
C GLN A 201 -24.71 -1.18 10.07
N GLY A 202 -23.94 -0.22 10.58
CA GLY A 202 -22.62 -0.48 11.19
C GLY A 202 -21.64 -1.11 10.19
N LEU A 203 -21.64 -0.65 8.95
CA LEU A 203 -20.79 -1.16 7.86
C LEU A 203 -19.69 -0.15 7.50
N SER A 204 -18.71 -0.58 6.71
CA SER A 204 -17.72 0.33 6.14
C SER A 204 -18.31 1.15 5.00
N ILE A 205 -18.07 2.47 5.01
CA ILE A 205 -18.46 3.40 3.94
C ILE A 205 -17.95 2.92 2.58
N ASP A 206 -16.70 2.46 2.49
CA ASP A 206 -16.11 1.96 1.24
C ASP A 206 -16.81 0.68 0.75
N GLY A 207 -17.22 -0.19 1.67
CA GLY A 207 -17.95 -1.41 1.33
C GLY A 207 -19.36 -1.10 0.83
N CYS A 208 -20.06 -0.18 1.47
CA CYS A 208 -21.36 0.32 1.03
C CYS A 208 -21.26 0.97 -0.36
N LYS A 209 -20.25 1.81 -0.58
CA LYS A 209 -19.97 2.44 -1.88
C LYS A 209 -19.73 1.40 -2.98
N ALA A 210 -18.92 0.37 -2.71
CA ALA A 210 -18.66 -0.69 -3.68
C ALA A 210 -19.92 -1.46 -4.08
N VAL A 211 -20.83 -1.73 -3.12
CA VAL A 211 -22.08 -2.41 -3.39
C VAL A 211 -23.08 -1.52 -4.15
N LEU A 212 -23.22 -0.25 -3.76
CA LEU A 212 -24.07 0.72 -4.47
C LEU A 212 -23.64 0.91 -5.93
N LYS A 213 -22.33 0.93 -6.20
CA LYS A 213 -21.80 0.95 -7.58
C LYS A 213 -22.23 -0.27 -8.40
N LEU A 214 -22.20 -1.46 -7.80
CA LEU A 214 -22.64 -2.69 -8.47
C LEU A 214 -24.16 -2.74 -8.67
N LEU A 215 -24.93 -2.24 -7.71
CA LEU A 215 -26.37 -2.12 -7.86
C LEU A 215 -26.75 -1.12 -8.96
N ALA A 216 -25.98 -0.03 -9.08
CA ALA A 216 -26.16 0.94 -10.14
C ALA A 216 -25.84 0.35 -11.53
N GLU A 217 -24.77 -0.43 -11.65
CA GLU A 217 -24.43 -1.16 -12.89
C GLU A 217 -25.52 -2.14 -13.31
N LYS A 218 -26.21 -2.76 -12.34
CA LYS A 218 -27.36 -3.65 -12.59
C LYS A 218 -28.65 -2.90 -12.95
N GLY A 219 -28.65 -1.57 -12.86
CA GLY A 219 -29.84 -0.75 -13.08
C GLY A 219 -30.85 -0.81 -11.93
N GLU A 220 -30.47 -1.29 -10.74
CA GLU A 220 -31.34 -1.25 -9.56
C GLU A 220 -31.36 0.15 -8.90
N TYR A 221 -30.27 0.90 -9.09
CA TYR A 221 -30.11 2.27 -8.60
C TYR A 221 -29.48 3.15 -9.70
N ALA A 222 -29.64 4.46 -9.58
CA ALA A 222 -29.00 5.46 -10.40
C ALA A 222 -28.20 6.42 -9.52
N GLU A 223 -26.92 6.65 -9.86
CA GLU A 223 -26.08 7.61 -9.13
C GLU A 223 -26.37 9.04 -9.59
N LYS A 224 -26.84 9.88 -8.66
CA LYS A 224 -26.98 11.33 -8.81
C LYS A 224 -25.67 12.05 -8.44
N LYS A 225 -25.62 13.36 -8.75
CA LYS A 225 -24.51 14.22 -8.32
C LYS A 225 -24.33 14.17 -6.79
N GLY A 226 -23.08 14.15 -6.34
CA GLY A 226 -22.74 14.12 -4.92
C GLY A 226 -22.63 12.72 -4.31
N GLY A 227 -22.69 11.65 -5.12
CA GLY A 227 -22.58 10.27 -4.61
C GLY A 227 -23.84 9.76 -3.92
N ILE A 228 -24.99 10.40 -4.19
CA ILE A 228 -26.31 9.96 -3.75
C ILE A 228 -26.86 8.97 -4.78
N TYR A 229 -27.41 7.86 -4.34
CA TYR A 229 -28.00 6.82 -5.17
C TYR A 229 -29.50 6.86 -5.00
N VAL A 230 -30.23 6.80 -6.12
CA VAL A 230 -31.68 6.77 -6.13
C VAL A 230 -32.17 5.50 -6.76
N ARG A 231 -33.17 4.86 -6.17
CA ARG A 231 -33.75 3.64 -6.73
C ARG A 231 -34.30 3.91 -8.13
N ALA A 232 -33.90 3.07 -9.09
CA ALA A 232 -34.32 3.20 -10.50
C ALA A 232 -35.74 2.67 -10.73
#